data_AF-A0A7V9I2W3-F1
#
_entry.id   AF-A0A7V9I2W3-F1
#
_cell.length_a   1.000
_cell.length_b   1.000
_cell.length_c   1.000
_cell.angle_alpha   90.00
_cell.angle_beta   90.00
_cell.angle_gamma   90.00
#
_symmetry.space_group_name_H-M   'P 1'
#
loop_
_entity.id
_entity.type
_entity.pdbx_description
1 polymer ?
#
loop_
_entity_poly.entity_id
_entity_poly.type
_entity_poly.pdbx_seq_one_letter_code
_entity_poly.pdbx_strand_id
1 'polypeptide(L)'
;MSSLQAPASTRPGRSSGRVPVWLPIVSGLVLLAGVVAVLIAFDVGGIRNTADVSRPVPSNEPATPVPAKQQTVPVNKAAAQVAIRFIDSAVARRNLEASYSLITPEVRGGLSLAEWKTGNIPVQYFPVWKKGAGFSPYRVEWSYRNELMLKILLVPEAGSGLKDTQFWIGVKKVGTPAVWKVNYFAPYWFPPRLTERD
;
A
#
# COMPACT_ATOMS: atom_id res chain seq x y z
N MET A 1 68.50 55.47 17.08
CA MET A 1 68.44 54.15 17.73
C MET A 1 67.22 54.14 18.63
N SER A 2 66.09 53.64 18.11
CA SER A 2 64.78 53.69 18.75
C SER A 2 64.29 52.27 18.98
N SER A 3 64.05 51.89 20.23
CA SER A 3 63.34 50.65 20.57
C SER A 3 61.93 51.04 21.04
N LEU A 4 60.96 50.89 20.14
CA LEU A 4 59.53 51.00 20.41
C LEU A 4 59.02 49.69 21.04
N GLN A 5 58.40 49.82 22.20
CA GLN A 5 57.65 48.76 22.87
C GLN A 5 56.22 48.73 22.31
N ALA A 6 55.75 47.56 21.87
CA ALA A 6 54.37 47.31 21.44
C ALA A 6 53.65 46.37 22.44
N PRO A 7 52.33 46.53 22.69
CA PRO A 7 51.60 45.73 23.68
C PRO A 7 50.81 44.55 23.10
N ALA A 8 50.60 43.57 23.99
CA ALA A 8 49.52 42.57 24.07
C ALA A 8 49.34 41.50 22.97
N SER A 9 49.41 40.23 23.38
CA SER A 9 48.56 39.16 22.83
C SER A 9 48.21 38.13 23.92
N THR A 10 47.04 38.29 24.55
CA THR A 10 46.42 37.24 25.35
C THR A 10 45.83 36.21 24.38
N ARG A 11 46.46 35.05 24.25
CA ARG A 11 45.86 33.88 23.57
C ARG A 11 45.02 33.10 24.57
N PRO A 12 43.81 32.62 24.20
CA PRO A 12 42.99 31.82 25.11
C PRO A 12 43.70 30.49 25.41
N GLY A 13 43.83 30.19 26.71
CA GLY A 13 44.38 28.93 27.18
C GLY A 13 43.54 27.75 26.69
N ARG A 14 44.17 26.89 25.87
CA ARG A 14 43.62 25.60 25.47
C ARG A 14 43.57 24.70 26.70
N SER A 15 42.39 24.51 27.29
CA SER A 15 42.20 23.55 28.37
C SER A 15 42.51 22.14 27.86
N SER A 16 43.60 21.55 28.32
CA SER A 16 43.91 20.14 28.12
C SER A 16 43.03 19.31 29.06
N GLY A 17 41.80 19.01 28.62
CA GLY A 17 40.95 18.05 29.28
C GLY A 17 41.60 16.67 29.22
N ARG A 18 42.29 16.27 30.28
CA ARG A 18 42.72 14.88 30.47
C ARG A 18 41.45 14.03 30.58
N VAL A 19 41.22 13.15 29.61
CA VAL A 19 40.13 12.18 29.72
C VAL A 19 40.40 11.34 30.96
N PRO A 20 39.50 11.35 31.96
CA PRO A 20 39.74 10.63 33.20
C PRO A 20 39.80 9.13 32.91
N VAL A 21 40.83 8.46 33.44
CA VAL A 21 41.18 7.05 33.17
C VAL A 21 40.03 6.08 33.47
N TRP A 22 39.04 6.48 34.26
CA TRP A 22 37.84 5.70 34.54
C TRP A 22 36.89 5.53 33.33
N LEU A 23 36.96 6.40 32.33
CA LEU A 23 36.01 6.47 31.22
C LEU A 23 36.15 5.28 30.28
N PRO A 24 37.37 4.86 29.88
CA PRO A 24 37.54 3.62 29.13
C PRO A 24 37.17 2.37 29.94
N ILE A 25 37.35 2.38 31.27
CA ILE A 25 37.00 1.25 32.13
C ILE A 25 35.48 1.07 32.19
N VAL A 26 34.73 2.16 32.43
CA VAL A 26 33.26 2.12 32.43
C VAL A 26 32.73 1.72 31.05
N SER A 27 33.31 2.26 29.97
CA SER A 27 32.95 1.87 28.60
C SER A 27 33.21 0.38 28.34
N GLY A 28 34.34 -0.15 28.83
CA GLY A 28 34.68 -1.57 28.72
C GLY A 28 33.68 -2.45 29.46
N LEU A 29 33.28 -2.06 30.67
CA LEU A 29 32.29 -2.81 31.47
C LEU A 29 30.90 -2.80 30.83
N VAL A 30 30.45 -1.67 30.29
CA VAL A 30 29.16 -1.57 29.58
C VAL A 30 29.16 -2.43 28.32
N LEU A 31 30.25 -2.42 27.56
CA LEU A 31 30.39 -3.26 26.36
C LEU A 31 30.36 -4.75 26.73
N LEU A 32 31.09 -5.14 27.79
CA LEU A 32 31.11 -6.53 28.25
C LEU A 32 29.72 -6.99 28.70
N ALA A 33 29.00 -6.16 29.45
CA ALA A 33 27.63 -6.45 29.87
C ALA A 33 26.67 -6.60 28.67
N GLY A 34 26.79 -5.74 27.66
CA GLY A 34 26.03 -5.85 26.42
C GLY A 34 26.30 -7.14 25.64
N VAL A 35 27.57 -7.53 25.50
CA VAL A 35 27.96 -8.78 24.83
C VAL A 35 27.41 -9.99 25.58
N VAL A 36 27.53 -10.03 26.90
CA VAL A 36 26.98 -11.12 27.72
C VAL A 36 25.45 -11.19 27.59
N ALA A 37 24.75 -10.04 27.60
CA ALA A 37 23.30 -10.02 27.41
C ALA A 37 22.87 -10.55 26.03
N VAL A 38 23.61 -10.22 24.96
CA VAL A 38 23.36 -10.76 23.61
C VAL A 38 23.63 -12.27 23.57
N LEU A 39 24.73 -12.75 24.14
CA LEU A 39 25.04 -14.17 24.18
C LEU A 39 23.98 -14.97 24.95
N ILE A 40 23.50 -14.45 26.08
CA ILE A 40 22.40 -15.06 26.84
C ILE A 40 21.10 -15.03 26.03
N ALA A 41 20.78 -13.93 25.33
CA ALA A 41 19.59 -13.86 24.49
C ALA A 41 19.61 -14.86 23.32
N PHE A 42 20.80 -15.16 22.76
CA PHE A 42 20.96 -16.13 21.69
C PHE A 42 20.99 -17.59 22.16
N ASP A 43 21.52 -17.87 23.37
CA ASP A 43 21.66 -19.22 23.89
C ASP A 43 20.47 -19.66 24.77
N VAL A 44 19.87 -18.73 25.52
CA VAL A 44 18.75 -18.97 26.45
C VAL A 44 17.42 -18.39 25.93
N GLY A 45 17.47 -17.29 25.16
CA GLY A 45 16.29 -16.52 24.72
C GLY A 45 15.62 -16.96 23.43
N GLY A 46 16.08 -18.04 22.79
CA GLY A 46 15.34 -18.67 21.69
C GLY A 46 15.17 -17.83 20.42
N ILE A 47 16.06 -16.87 20.13
CA ILE A 47 16.08 -16.16 18.82
C ILE A 47 16.73 -17.03 17.73
N ARG A 48 16.29 -18.28 17.63
CA ARG A 48 16.44 -19.08 16.43
C ARG A 48 15.10 -19.01 15.72
N ASN A 49 15.09 -18.68 14.42
CA ASN A 49 13.90 -18.88 13.60
C ASN A 49 13.58 -20.38 13.60
N THR A 50 12.78 -20.84 14.56
CA THR A 50 12.14 -22.15 14.60
C THR A 50 10.91 -22.12 13.71
N ALA A 51 11.08 -21.73 12.46
CA ALA A 51 10.17 -22.23 11.45
C ALA A 51 10.43 -23.73 11.39
N ASP A 52 9.51 -24.52 11.93
CA ASP A 52 9.51 -25.96 11.72
C ASP A 52 9.36 -26.19 10.21
N VAL A 53 10.49 -26.48 9.55
CA VAL A 53 10.53 -26.83 8.13
C VAL A 53 10.17 -28.30 7.90
N SER A 54 9.66 -28.99 8.93
CA SER A 54 8.99 -30.28 8.76
C SER A 54 7.96 -30.14 7.65
N ARG A 55 8.22 -30.83 6.53
CA ARG A 55 7.21 -31.03 5.49
C ARG A 55 5.96 -31.56 6.20
N PRO A 56 4.76 -31.02 5.94
CA PRO A 56 3.55 -31.56 6.51
C PRO A 56 3.51 -33.06 6.23
N VAL A 57 3.48 -33.87 7.29
CA VAL A 57 3.18 -35.30 7.14
C VAL A 57 1.80 -35.36 6.49
N PRO A 58 1.59 -36.14 5.42
CA PRO A 58 0.27 -36.30 4.83
C PRO A 58 -0.73 -36.69 5.92
N SER A 59 -1.69 -35.82 6.20
CA SER A 59 -2.76 -36.13 7.15
C SER A 59 -3.69 -37.15 6.50
N ASN A 60 -4.09 -38.15 7.26
CA ASN A 60 -5.17 -39.08 6.88
C ASN A 60 -6.56 -38.49 7.21
N GLU A 61 -6.62 -37.24 7.69
CA GLU A 61 -7.90 -36.54 7.84
C GLU A 61 -8.52 -36.27 6.46
N PRO A 62 -9.84 -36.47 6.31
CA PRO A 62 -10.53 -36.11 5.08
C PRO A 62 -10.25 -34.65 4.74
N ALA A 63 -9.80 -34.39 3.52
CA ALA A 63 -9.63 -33.04 3.03
C ALA A 63 -10.96 -32.28 3.19
N THR A 64 -10.91 -31.09 3.80
CA THR A 64 -12.05 -30.18 3.80
C THR A 64 -12.52 -29.99 2.36
N PRO A 65 -13.83 -30.10 2.07
CA PRO A 65 -14.33 -29.89 0.72
C PRO A 65 -13.83 -28.54 0.20
N VAL A 66 -13.09 -28.57 -0.92
CA VAL A 66 -12.74 -27.35 -1.63
C VAL A 66 -14.05 -26.64 -1.93
N PRO A 67 -14.21 -25.35 -1.56
CA PRO A 67 -15.44 -24.62 -1.86
C PRO A 67 -15.75 -24.76 -3.34
N ALA A 68 -16.98 -25.15 -3.65
CA ALA A 68 -17.40 -25.41 -5.02
C ALA A 68 -17.01 -24.23 -5.91
N LYS A 69 -16.36 -24.53 -7.05
CA LYS A 69 -15.94 -23.52 -8.02
C LYS A 69 -17.14 -22.66 -8.38
N GLN A 70 -17.05 -21.35 -8.12
CA GLN A 70 -18.14 -20.43 -8.39
C GLN A 70 -18.51 -20.49 -9.87
N GLN A 71 -19.80 -20.66 -10.15
CA GLN A 71 -20.28 -20.79 -11.52
C GLN A 71 -20.14 -19.45 -12.23
N THR A 72 -19.40 -19.44 -13.34
CA THR A 72 -19.30 -18.27 -14.21
C THR A 72 -20.67 -17.99 -14.85
N VAL A 73 -21.11 -16.73 -14.77
CA VAL A 73 -22.38 -16.26 -15.35
C VAL A 73 -22.11 -15.08 -16.29
N PRO A 74 -23.01 -14.79 -17.25
CA PRO A 74 -22.92 -13.57 -18.05
C PRO A 74 -22.87 -12.31 -17.17
N VAL A 75 -22.17 -11.28 -17.65
CA VAL A 75 -22.00 -10.02 -16.91
C VAL A 75 -23.36 -9.39 -16.61
N ASN A 76 -23.62 -9.10 -15.34
CA ASN A 76 -24.80 -8.38 -14.93
C ASN A 76 -24.69 -6.90 -15.33
N LYS A 77 -25.63 -6.40 -16.14
CA LYS A 77 -25.63 -5.00 -16.60
C LYS A 77 -25.65 -3.99 -15.46
N ALA A 78 -26.37 -4.26 -14.36
CA ALA A 78 -26.42 -3.35 -13.22
C ALA A 78 -25.07 -3.28 -12.48
N ALA A 79 -24.34 -4.40 -12.37
CA ALA A 79 -23.00 -4.42 -11.80
C ALA A 79 -22.02 -3.58 -12.64
N ALA A 80 -22.05 -3.76 -13.97
CA ALA A 80 -21.23 -2.97 -14.89
C ALA A 80 -21.57 -1.46 -14.82
N GLN A 81 -22.85 -1.11 -14.70
CA GLN A 81 -23.28 0.29 -14.54
C GLN A 81 -22.79 0.92 -13.24
N VAL A 82 -22.76 0.17 -12.14
CA VAL A 82 -22.18 0.65 -10.87
C VAL A 82 -20.69 0.95 -11.03
N ALA A 83 -19.94 0.07 -11.72
CA ALA A 83 -18.53 0.31 -12.02
C ALA A 83 -18.30 1.59 -12.85
N ILE A 84 -19.06 1.76 -13.94
CA ILE A 84 -18.97 2.96 -14.80
C ILE A 84 -19.28 4.23 -14.00
N ARG A 85 -20.34 4.23 -13.20
CA ARG A 85 -20.73 5.37 -12.36
C ARG A 85 -19.66 5.68 -11.32
N PHE A 86 -19.05 4.66 -10.71
CA PHE A 86 -17.94 4.86 -9.77
C PHE A 86 -16.72 5.50 -10.43
N ILE A 87 -16.37 5.08 -11.65
CA ILE A 87 -15.25 5.65 -12.40
C ILE A 87 -15.53 7.12 -12.73
N ASP A 88 -16.72 7.43 -13.25
CA ASP A 88 -17.08 8.81 -13.58
C ASP A 88 -17.15 9.72 -12.35
N SER A 89 -17.58 9.19 -11.20
CA SER A 89 -17.83 9.97 -9.98
C SER A 89 -16.60 10.08 -9.07
N ALA A 90 -16.06 8.96 -8.58
CA ALA A 90 -14.94 8.92 -7.64
C ALA A 90 -13.60 9.06 -8.35
N VAL A 91 -13.34 8.23 -9.36
CA VAL A 91 -12.02 8.12 -9.99
C VAL A 91 -11.69 9.39 -10.77
N ALA A 92 -12.64 9.92 -11.54
CA ALA A 92 -12.52 11.20 -12.24
C ALA A 92 -12.84 12.43 -11.36
N ARG A 93 -13.15 12.24 -10.07
CA ARG A 93 -13.44 13.30 -9.08
C ARG A 93 -14.57 14.28 -9.48
N ARG A 94 -15.57 13.83 -10.24
CA ARG A 94 -16.67 14.70 -10.71
C ARG A 94 -17.84 14.79 -9.75
N ASN A 95 -18.11 13.74 -8.98
CA ASN A 95 -19.21 13.72 -8.00
C ASN A 95 -18.92 12.75 -6.85
N LEU A 96 -18.08 13.19 -5.92
CA LEU A 96 -17.66 12.38 -4.77
C LEU A 96 -18.83 11.97 -3.88
N GLU A 97 -19.84 12.81 -3.74
CA GLU A 97 -21.01 12.51 -2.92
C GLU A 97 -21.79 11.31 -3.49
N ALA A 98 -22.09 11.33 -4.79
CA ALA A 98 -22.77 10.23 -5.45
C ALA A 98 -21.97 8.92 -5.34
N SER A 99 -20.64 9.01 -5.43
CA SER A 99 -19.76 7.84 -5.40
C SER A 99 -19.76 7.12 -4.05
N TYR A 100 -19.99 7.84 -2.94
CA TYR A 100 -19.99 7.26 -1.60
C TYR A 100 -21.04 6.14 -1.44
N SER A 101 -22.18 6.28 -2.11
CA SER A 101 -23.26 5.28 -2.08
C SER A 101 -22.94 4.01 -2.90
N LEU A 102 -22.07 4.15 -3.91
CA LEU A 102 -21.70 3.10 -4.88
C LEU A 102 -20.66 2.12 -4.34
N ILE A 103 -20.04 2.42 -3.21
CA ILE A 103 -18.91 1.66 -2.68
C ILE A 103 -19.23 0.96 -1.37
N THR A 104 -18.53 -0.14 -1.11
CA THR A 104 -18.59 -0.84 0.16
C THR A 104 -17.74 -0.14 1.24
N PRO A 105 -17.97 -0.42 2.54
CA PRO A 105 -17.16 0.16 3.62
C PRO A 105 -15.65 -0.10 3.50
N GLU A 106 -15.27 -1.25 2.93
CA GLU A 106 -13.88 -1.62 2.69
C GLU A 106 -13.18 -0.59 1.77
N VAL A 107 -13.85 -0.14 0.71
CA VAL A 107 -13.31 0.90 -0.20
C VAL A 107 -13.37 2.29 0.43
N ARG A 108 -14.27 2.54 1.38
CA ARG A 108 -14.34 3.83 2.10
C ARG A 108 -13.14 4.05 3.01
N GLY A 109 -12.51 2.98 3.49
CA GLY A 109 -11.38 3.07 4.43
C GLY A 109 -11.76 3.77 5.75
N GLY A 110 -13.02 3.65 6.18
CA GLY A 110 -13.53 4.28 7.40
C GLY A 110 -13.95 5.75 7.27
N LEU A 111 -13.76 6.38 6.10
CA LEU A 111 -14.11 7.80 5.91
C LEU A 111 -15.63 8.03 5.99
N SER A 112 -16.02 9.09 6.68
CA SER A 112 -17.36 9.67 6.63
C SER A 112 -17.65 10.28 5.26
N LEU A 113 -18.93 10.57 4.96
CA LEU A 113 -19.30 11.26 3.72
C LEU A 113 -18.65 12.66 3.62
N ALA A 114 -18.56 13.37 4.74
CA ALA A 114 -17.96 14.70 4.78
C ALA A 114 -16.46 14.65 4.42
N GLU A 115 -15.71 13.73 5.02
CA GLU A 115 -14.29 13.50 4.70
C GLU A 115 -14.13 13.02 3.25
N TRP A 116 -15.00 12.13 2.80
CA TRP A 116 -14.97 11.62 1.44
C TRP A 116 -15.11 12.73 0.38
N LYS A 117 -15.99 13.71 0.65
CA LYS A 117 -16.22 14.86 -0.24
C LYS A 117 -15.02 15.80 -0.37
N THR A 118 -14.03 15.71 0.51
CA THR A 118 -12.77 16.47 0.36
C THR A 118 -11.93 16.00 -0.83
N GLY A 119 -12.15 14.77 -1.29
CA GLY A 119 -11.38 14.15 -2.38
C GLY A 119 -10.04 13.53 -1.93
N ASN A 120 -9.66 13.70 -0.66
CA ASN A 120 -8.59 12.94 -0.03
C ASN A 120 -9.12 11.55 0.38
N ILE A 121 -9.29 10.68 -0.61
CA ILE A 121 -9.93 9.37 -0.45
C ILE A 121 -9.01 8.25 -0.97
N PRO A 122 -9.14 7.01 -0.47
CA PRO A 122 -8.31 5.86 -0.87
C PRO A 122 -8.69 5.32 -2.27
N VAL A 123 -9.00 6.22 -3.21
CA VAL A 123 -9.27 5.92 -4.61
C VAL A 123 -8.32 6.78 -5.42
N GLN A 124 -7.42 6.12 -6.16
CA GLN A 124 -6.47 6.79 -7.05
C GLN A 124 -7.22 7.73 -7.98
N TYR A 125 -6.86 9.00 -7.94
CA TYR A 125 -7.36 9.97 -8.91
C TYR A 125 -6.84 9.61 -10.30
N PHE A 126 -7.74 9.55 -11.27
CA PHE A 126 -7.41 9.40 -12.68
C PHE A 126 -8.42 10.21 -13.49
N PRO A 127 -8.03 11.34 -14.11
CA PRO A 127 -8.92 12.17 -14.92
C PRO A 127 -9.31 11.44 -16.19
N VAL A 128 -10.38 10.65 -16.16
CA VAL A 128 -10.83 9.89 -17.34
C VAL A 128 -11.47 10.83 -18.35
N TRP A 129 -11.20 10.71 -19.65
CA TRP A 129 -11.93 11.46 -20.69
C TRP A 129 -13.46 11.38 -20.47
N LYS A 130 -14.24 12.48 -20.62
CA LYS A 130 -15.69 12.50 -20.30
C LYS A 130 -16.52 11.40 -20.96
N LYS A 131 -16.18 11.01 -22.19
CA LYS A 131 -16.79 9.86 -22.89
C LYS A 131 -16.09 8.52 -22.62
N GLY A 132 -15.03 8.47 -21.83
CA GLY A 132 -14.16 7.30 -21.64
C GLY A 132 -14.69 6.32 -20.60
N ALA A 133 -15.35 6.78 -19.54
CA ALA A 133 -15.80 5.90 -18.45
C ALA A 133 -16.82 4.84 -18.90
N GLY A 134 -17.70 5.15 -19.86
CA GLY A 134 -18.71 4.24 -20.39
C GLY A 134 -18.32 3.48 -21.67
N PHE A 135 -17.25 3.91 -22.36
CA PHE A 135 -16.79 3.34 -23.63
C PHE A 135 -15.43 2.64 -23.52
N SER A 136 -14.84 2.64 -22.33
CA SER A 136 -13.56 2.00 -22.09
C SER A 136 -13.64 0.49 -22.38
N PRO A 137 -12.72 -0.04 -23.21
CA PRO A 137 -12.57 -1.48 -23.38
C PRO A 137 -12.32 -2.14 -22.02
N TYR A 138 -13.05 -3.20 -21.73
CA TYR A 138 -12.85 -4.01 -20.53
C TYR A 138 -12.74 -5.50 -20.87
N ARG A 139 -11.98 -6.21 -20.04
CA ARG A 139 -11.92 -7.67 -20.00
C ARG A 139 -12.63 -8.14 -18.73
N VAL A 140 -13.45 -9.17 -18.86
CA VAL A 140 -14.05 -9.87 -17.71
C VAL A 140 -13.03 -10.85 -17.20
N GLU A 141 -12.67 -10.73 -15.93
CA GLU A 141 -11.68 -11.58 -15.27
C GLU A 141 -12.38 -12.70 -14.52
N TRP A 142 -13.46 -12.35 -13.80
CA TRP A 142 -14.50 -13.29 -13.41
C TRP A 142 -15.85 -12.59 -13.30
N SER A 143 -16.92 -13.37 -13.49
CA SER A 143 -18.30 -12.92 -13.35
C SER A 143 -19.10 -14.05 -12.70
N TYR A 144 -19.57 -13.79 -11.49
CA TYR A 144 -20.35 -14.70 -10.66
C TYR A 144 -21.69 -14.06 -10.30
N ARG A 145 -22.60 -14.85 -9.71
CA ARG A 145 -23.97 -14.38 -9.38
C ARG A 145 -23.98 -13.08 -8.54
N ASN A 146 -23.01 -12.94 -7.63
CA ASN A 146 -22.94 -11.86 -6.64
C ASN A 146 -21.65 -11.04 -6.72
N GLU A 147 -20.79 -11.29 -7.72
CA GLU A 147 -19.49 -10.64 -7.83
C GLU A 147 -19.08 -10.50 -9.30
N LEU A 148 -18.44 -9.39 -9.63
CA LEU A 148 -17.89 -9.11 -10.96
C LEU A 148 -16.51 -8.47 -10.78
N MET A 149 -15.52 -9.00 -11.47
CA MET A 149 -14.19 -8.39 -11.56
C MET A 149 -13.88 -8.09 -13.02
N LEU A 150 -13.58 -6.81 -13.28
CA LEU A 150 -13.21 -6.33 -14.61
C LEU A 150 -11.78 -5.78 -14.57
N LYS A 151 -11.07 -5.98 -15.67
CA LYS A 151 -9.87 -5.22 -16.02
C LYS A 151 -10.26 -4.20 -17.07
N ILE A 152 -10.18 -2.91 -16.74
CA ILE A 152 -10.68 -1.80 -17.57
C ILE A 152 -9.55 -0.87 -17.98
N LEU A 153 -9.54 -0.43 -19.25
CA LEU A 153 -8.51 0.47 -19.79
C LEU A 153 -8.97 1.94 -19.71
N LEU A 154 -8.48 2.69 -18.74
CA LEU A 154 -8.85 4.10 -18.62
C LEU A 154 -7.94 4.97 -19.48
N VAL A 155 -8.56 5.76 -20.34
CA VAL A 155 -7.91 6.78 -21.17
C VAL A 155 -8.04 8.12 -20.43
N PRO A 156 -6.91 8.78 -20.08
CA PRO A 156 -6.97 10.02 -19.36
C PRO A 156 -7.38 11.20 -20.26
N GLU A 157 -7.80 12.30 -19.66
CA GLU A 157 -8.06 13.56 -20.35
C GLU A 157 -6.76 14.07 -21.00
N ALA A 158 -6.90 14.64 -22.20
CA ALA A 158 -5.78 15.22 -22.93
C ALA A 158 -5.12 16.33 -22.10
N GLY A 159 -3.79 16.36 -22.08
CA GLY A 159 -3.02 17.33 -21.30
C GLY A 159 -2.82 16.96 -19.82
N SER A 160 -3.36 15.85 -19.34
CA SER A 160 -3.12 15.38 -17.95
C SER A 160 -1.70 14.85 -17.69
N GLY A 161 -0.92 14.58 -18.75
CA GLY A 161 0.41 13.97 -18.65
C GLY A 161 0.41 12.48 -18.27
N LEU A 162 -0.77 11.89 -18.06
CA LEU A 162 -0.94 10.47 -17.77
C LEU A 162 -1.03 9.65 -19.05
N LYS A 163 -0.65 8.37 -18.95
CA LYS A 163 -0.81 7.38 -20.02
C LYS A 163 -2.06 6.54 -19.78
N ASP A 164 -2.58 5.96 -20.85
CA ASP A 164 -3.60 4.92 -20.77
C ASP A 164 -3.18 3.84 -19.77
N THR A 165 -4.04 3.57 -18.81
CA THR A 165 -3.71 2.72 -17.67
C THR A 165 -4.83 1.71 -17.43
N GLN A 166 -4.45 0.46 -17.20
CA GLN A 166 -5.41 -0.58 -16.82
C GLN A 166 -5.66 -0.56 -15.33
N PHE A 167 -6.90 -0.76 -14.94
CA PHE A 167 -7.33 -0.88 -13.55
C PHE A 167 -8.12 -2.16 -13.35
N TRP A 168 -7.97 -2.75 -12.18
CA TRP A 168 -8.93 -3.71 -11.67
C TRP A 168 -10.09 -2.96 -11.04
N ILE A 169 -11.32 -3.40 -11.31
CA ILE A 169 -12.52 -2.93 -10.62
C ILE A 169 -13.40 -4.13 -10.25
N GLY A 170 -13.61 -4.29 -8.95
CA GLY A 170 -14.46 -5.31 -8.37
C GLY A 170 -15.80 -4.72 -7.94
N VAL A 171 -16.89 -5.42 -8.23
CA VAL A 171 -18.24 -5.08 -7.78
C VAL A 171 -18.85 -6.31 -7.12
N LYS A 172 -19.35 -6.18 -5.88
CA LYS A 172 -20.05 -7.26 -5.16
C LYS A 172 -21.44 -6.83 -4.72
N LYS A 173 -22.37 -7.79 -4.65
CA LYS A 173 -23.67 -7.59 -4.01
C LYS A 173 -23.51 -7.58 -2.49
N VAL A 174 -24.03 -6.56 -1.82
CA VAL A 174 -23.97 -6.39 -0.37
C VAL A 174 -25.30 -5.95 0.23
N GLY A 175 -25.49 -6.27 1.51
CA GLY A 175 -26.65 -5.83 2.29
C GLY A 175 -27.92 -6.65 2.07
N THR A 176 -29.00 -6.21 2.72
CA THR A 176 -30.33 -6.82 2.66
C THR A 176 -31.37 -5.69 2.52
N PRO A 177 -32.04 -5.53 1.36
CA PRO A 177 -31.85 -6.31 0.13
C PRO A 177 -30.48 -6.07 -0.51
N ALA A 178 -29.99 -7.07 -1.24
CA ALA A 178 -28.65 -7.05 -1.81
C ALA A 178 -28.54 -6.06 -2.98
N VAL A 179 -27.61 -5.10 -2.86
CA VAL A 179 -27.31 -4.08 -3.88
C VAL A 179 -25.87 -4.19 -4.37
N TRP A 180 -25.64 -3.93 -5.66
CA TRP A 180 -24.30 -3.92 -6.23
C TRP A 180 -23.50 -2.71 -5.75
N LYS A 181 -22.28 -2.97 -5.26
CA LYS A 181 -21.34 -1.93 -4.84
C LYS A 181 -19.92 -2.28 -5.24
N VAL A 182 -19.12 -1.28 -5.58
CA VAL A 182 -17.68 -1.44 -5.83
C VAL A 182 -17.01 -1.83 -4.51
N ASN A 183 -16.29 -2.94 -4.53
CA ASN A 183 -15.54 -3.47 -3.39
C ASN A 183 -14.02 -3.48 -3.63
N TYR A 184 -13.56 -3.14 -4.83
CA TYR A 184 -12.14 -3.10 -5.17
C TYR A 184 -11.87 -2.13 -6.32
N PHE A 185 -10.81 -1.34 -6.22
CA PHE A 185 -10.29 -0.53 -7.32
C PHE A 185 -8.79 -0.30 -7.13
N ALA A 186 -7.98 -0.71 -8.11
CA ALA A 186 -6.53 -0.51 -8.05
C ALA A 186 -5.92 -0.51 -9.46
N PRO A 187 -4.80 0.20 -9.69
CA PRO A 187 -4.07 0.07 -10.94
C PRO A 187 -3.62 -1.38 -11.12
N TYR A 188 -3.75 -1.89 -12.34
CA TYR A 188 -3.13 -3.15 -12.70
C TYR A 188 -1.64 -2.92 -12.93
N TRP A 189 -0.82 -3.46 -12.03
CA TRP A 189 0.62 -3.41 -12.20
C TRP A 189 1.05 -4.38 -13.31
N PHE A 190 1.65 -3.83 -14.36
CA PHE A 190 2.46 -4.60 -15.29
C PHE A 190 3.91 -4.60 -14.76
N PRO A 191 4.56 -5.76 -14.54
CA PRO A 191 6.01 -5.77 -14.51
C PRO A 191 6.53 -5.17 -15.83
N PRO A 192 7.62 -4.39 -15.81
CA PRO A 192 8.33 -4.07 -17.04
C PRO A 192 8.58 -5.38 -17.78
N ARG A 193 8.29 -5.43 -19.08
CA ARG A 193 8.85 -6.53 -19.89
C ARG A 193 10.36 -6.38 -19.73
N LEU A 194 11.03 -7.40 -19.21
CA LEU A 194 12.47 -7.52 -19.37
C LEU A 194 12.69 -7.58 -20.88
N THR A 195 12.96 -6.44 -21.51
CA THR A 195 13.54 -6.44 -22.82
C THR A 195 14.95 -6.96 -22.60
N GLU A 196 15.19 -8.18 -23.04
CA GLU A 196 16.49 -8.85 -23.03
C GLU A 196 17.46 -8.04 -23.91
N ARG A 197 17.97 -6.93 -23.37
CA ARG A 197 19.05 -6.08 -23.87
C ARG A 197 19.58 -5.25 -22.70
N ASP A 198 20.21 -5.91 -21.74
CA ASP A 198 21.27 -5.36 -20.89
C ASP A 198 22.37 -6.41 -20.77
#